data_AF-A0A0B7NXH0-F1
#
_entry.id   AF-A0A0B7NXH0-F1
#
_cell.length_a   1.000
_cell.length_b   1.000
_cell.length_c   1.000
_cell.angle_alpha   90.00
_cell.angle_beta   90.00
_cell.angle_gamma   90.00
#
_symmetry.space_group_name_H-M   'P 1'
#
loop_
_entity.id
_entity.type
_entity.pdbx_description
1 polymer ?
#
loop_
_entity_poly.entity_id
_entity_poly.type
_entity_poly.pdbx_seq_one_letter_code
_entity_poly.pdbx_strand_id
1 'polypeptide(L)'
;MDDFEIAKMYVAELNSAAPVTSNSQGQIVFPTPNTTWYVGERVNVTFNEGVPDETVAIFFFNKTDTLAGGPMNRTSFAFAVPPSAISVPENGTSLLLAVRRQNRYLQTVDSVVMHVVAHAP
;
A
#
# COMPACT_ATOMS: atom_id res chain seq x y z
N MET A 1 17.87 4.75 3.96
CA MET A 1 16.46 4.86 4.33
C MET A 1 15.69 3.77 3.62
N ASP A 2 15.17 2.82 4.38
CA ASP A 2 14.36 1.73 3.86
C ASP A 2 12.92 2.20 3.55
N ASP A 3 12.14 1.38 2.87
CA ASP A 3 10.77 1.73 2.48
C ASP A 3 9.82 1.87 3.68
N PHE A 4 10.12 1.18 4.78
CA PHE A 4 9.32 1.21 5.98
C PHE A 4 9.53 2.52 6.78
N GLU A 5 10.77 3.02 6.85
CA GLU A 5 11.13 4.32 7.40
C GLU A 5 10.47 5.46 6.61
N ILE A 6 10.48 5.38 5.27
CA ILE A 6 9.79 6.34 4.41
C ILE A 6 8.29 6.33 4.67
N ALA A 7 7.67 5.15 4.75
CA ALA A 7 6.26 5.02 5.07
C ALA A 7 5.89 5.62 6.43
N LYS A 8 6.74 5.45 7.45
CA LYS A 8 6.52 6.07 8.77
C LYS A 8 6.55 7.59 8.69
N MET A 9 7.51 8.16 7.96
CA MET A 9 7.58 9.61 7.76
C MET A 9 6.33 10.13 7.03
N TYR A 10 5.93 9.46 5.95
CA TYR A 10 4.73 9.82 5.20
C TYR A 10 3.46 9.82 6.07
N VAL A 11 3.25 8.77 6.88
CA VAL A 11 2.10 8.70 7.80
C VAL A 11 2.19 9.77 8.88
N ALA A 12 3.38 10.08 9.40
CA ALA A 12 3.56 11.17 10.36
C ALA A 12 3.21 12.53 9.74
N GLU A 13 3.64 12.80 8.50
CA GLU A 13 3.30 14.02 7.76
C GLU A 13 1.81 14.16 7.51
N LEU A 14 1.14 13.08 7.08
CA LEU A 14 -0.32 13.05 6.91
C LEU A 14 -1.07 13.42 8.20
N ASN A 15 -0.54 13.02 9.36
CA ASN A 15 -1.15 13.32 10.66
C ASN A 15 -0.79 14.71 11.21
N SER A 16 0.24 15.38 10.65
CA SER A 16 0.81 16.61 11.20
C SER A 16 0.43 17.89 10.45
N ALA A 17 -0.12 17.78 9.24
CA ALA A 17 -0.36 18.93 8.37
C ALA A 17 -1.79 18.97 7.80
N ALA A 18 -2.35 20.18 7.67
CA ALA A 18 -3.46 20.47 6.77
C ALA A 18 -3.15 19.89 5.37
N PRO A 19 -4.16 19.40 4.61
CA PRO A 19 -3.97 18.39 3.58
C PRO A 19 -2.88 18.82 2.61
N VAL A 20 -1.69 18.22 2.76
CA VAL A 20 -0.57 18.56 1.89
C VAL A 20 -0.87 17.89 0.56
N THR A 21 -1.29 18.70 -0.40
CA THR A 21 -1.34 18.34 -1.81
C THR A 21 0.10 18.17 -2.31
N SER A 22 0.80 17.13 -1.87
CA SER A 22 2.12 16.75 -2.37
C SER A 22 1.94 15.69 -3.46
N ASN A 23 1.34 16.07 -4.60
CA ASN A 23 1.32 15.31 -5.86
C ASN A 23 0.89 13.82 -5.81
N SER A 24 0.30 13.35 -4.70
CA SER A 24 -0.01 11.95 -4.41
C SER A 24 -1.40 11.54 -4.93
N GLN A 25 -1.73 11.89 -6.17
CA GLN A 25 -2.93 11.31 -6.78
C GLN A 25 -2.63 9.86 -7.12
N GLY A 26 -3.19 8.99 -6.27
CA GLY A 26 -2.96 7.56 -6.21
C GLY A 26 -2.90 6.92 -7.59
N GLN A 27 -1.73 6.38 -7.93
CA GLN A 27 -1.66 5.50 -9.09
C GLN A 27 -2.21 4.12 -8.81
N ILE A 28 -2.49 3.78 -7.54
CA ILE A 28 -3.25 2.57 -7.21
C ILE A 28 -4.65 2.71 -7.81
N VAL A 29 -4.92 1.87 -8.80
CA VAL A 29 -6.23 1.72 -9.46
C VAL A 29 -7.14 0.80 -8.63
N PHE A 30 -6.56 -0.24 -8.03
CA PHE A 30 -7.25 -1.15 -7.11
C PHE A 30 -6.26 -1.66 -6.05
N PRO A 31 -6.65 -1.81 -4.77
CA PRO A 31 -7.98 -1.60 -4.21
C PRO A 31 -8.38 -0.11 -4.17
N THR A 32 -9.69 0.14 -4.14
CA THR A 32 -10.24 1.48 -3.85
C THR A 32 -10.47 1.63 -2.34
N PRO A 33 -10.59 2.88 -1.82
CA PRO A 33 -10.88 3.09 -0.41
C PRO A 33 -12.12 2.30 0.07
N ASN A 34 -12.05 1.78 1.30
CA ASN A 34 -13.08 0.93 1.92
C ASN A 34 -13.31 -0.44 1.27
N THR A 35 -12.45 -0.86 0.34
CA THR A 35 -12.41 -2.26 -0.11
C THR A 35 -12.25 -3.19 1.09
N THR A 36 -12.92 -4.35 1.07
CA THR A 36 -12.76 -5.38 2.09
C THR A 36 -12.04 -6.58 1.48
N TRP A 37 -10.98 -7.03 2.14
CA TRP A 37 -10.26 -8.26 1.81
C TRP A 37 -10.29 -9.24 2.97
N TYR A 38 -10.18 -10.52 2.62
CA TYR A 38 -10.20 -11.61 3.58
C TYR A 38 -8.82 -12.21 3.77
N VAL A 39 -8.47 -12.60 4.98
CA VAL A 39 -7.20 -13.31 5.24
C VAL A 39 -7.15 -14.60 4.41
N GLY A 40 -6.00 -14.86 3.80
CA GLY A 40 -5.79 -16.00 2.91
C GLY A 40 -6.31 -15.81 1.48
N GLU A 41 -7.10 -14.77 1.22
CA GLU A 41 -7.54 -14.41 -0.13
C GLU A 41 -6.34 -14.06 -1.02
N ARG A 42 -6.36 -14.53 -2.27
CA ARG A 42 -5.41 -14.07 -3.29
C ARG A 42 -5.94 -12.81 -3.95
N VAL A 43 -5.24 -11.71 -3.72
CA VAL A 43 -5.63 -10.37 -4.18
C VAL A 43 -4.52 -9.76 -5.02
N ASN A 44 -4.90 -8.75 -5.81
CA ASN A 44 -3.97 -7.98 -6.61
C ASN A 44 -4.07 -6.50 -6.25
N VAL A 45 -2.92 -5.83 -6.19
CA VAL A 45 -2.86 -4.37 -6.24
C VAL A 45 -2.51 -3.98 -7.66
N THR A 46 -3.35 -3.15 -8.26
CA THR A 46 -3.14 -2.64 -9.61
C THR A 46 -2.79 -1.17 -9.60
N PHE A 47 -1.91 -0.79 -10.52
CA PHE A 47 -1.43 0.56 -10.70
C PHE A 47 -1.67 1.04 -12.13
N ASN A 48 -1.66 2.35 -12.33
CA ASN A 48 -1.40 2.92 -13.65
C ASN A 48 0.00 2.50 -14.13
N GLU A 49 0.22 2.56 -15.45
CA GLU A 49 1.52 2.25 -16.03
C GLU A 49 2.61 3.15 -15.45
N GLY A 50 3.68 2.53 -14.94
CA GLY A 50 4.81 3.24 -14.36
C GLY A 50 5.79 3.73 -15.43
N VAL A 51 6.87 4.35 -14.98
CA VAL A 51 7.98 4.75 -15.85
C VAL A 51 9.07 3.68 -15.90
N PRO A 52 9.96 3.68 -16.91
CA PRO A 52 11.11 2.79 -16.93
C PRO A 52 11.96 2.89 -15.65
N ASP A 53 12.50 1.74 -15.23
CA ASP A 53 13.32 1.56 -14.02
C ASP A 53 12.65 1.95 -12.70
N GLU A 54 11.32 2.06 -12.74
CA GLU A 54 10.51 2.22 -11.55
C GLU A 54 10.22 0.87 -10.90
N THR A 55 10.20 0.87 -9.58
CA THR A 55 9.89 -0.28 -8.72
C THR A 55 8.86 0.12 -7.68
N VAL A 56 8.10 -0.87 -7.21
CA VAL A 56 7.14 -0.71 -6.13
C VAL A 56 7.39 -1.74 -5.03
N ALA A 57 7.17 -1.35 -3.79
CA ALA A 57 7.08 -2.23 -2.63
C ALA A 57 5.74 -2.01 -1.92
N ILE A 58 5.02 -3.09 -1.66
CA ILE A 58 3.65 -3.07 -1.14
C ILE A 58 3.59 -3.75 0.21
N PHE A 59 2.99 -3.10 1.21
CA PHE A 59 2.84 -3.64 2.56
C PHE A 59 1.70 -2.97 3.32
N PHE A 60 1.23 -3.63 4.38
CA PHE A 60 0.34 -3.00 5.36
C PHE A 60 1.17 -2.26 6.40
N PHE A 61 0.89 -0.97 6.57
CA PHE A 61 1.65 -0.11 7.46
C PHE A 61 1.67 -0.66 8.90
N ASN A 62 2.87 -0.82 9.45
CA ASN A 62 3.12 -1.33 10.80
C ASN A 62 2.52 -2.73 11.09
N LYS A 63 2.24 -3.53 10.06
CA LYS A 63 1.59 -4.84 10.18
C LYS A 63 2.31 -5.97 9.45
N THR A 64 2.98 -5.66 8.34
CA THR A 64 3.62 -6.67 7.51
C THR A 64 4.97 -6.20 7.00
N ASP A 65 5.83 -7.15 6.66
CA ASP A 65 6.91 -6.92 5.71
C ASP A 65 6.33 -6.67 4.30
N THR A 66 7.21 -6.46 3.32
CA THR A 66 6.84 -6.35 1.90
C THR A 66 6.11 -7.61 1.44
N LEU A 67 4.85 -7.44 1.03
CA LEU A 67 3.95 -8.50 0.57
C LEU A 67 4.19 -8.85 -0.89
N ALA A 68 4.39 -7.82 -1.69
CA ALA A 68 4.67 -7.90 -3.11
C ALA A 68 5.48 -6.67 -3.53
N GLY A 69 6.16 -6.80 -4.65
CA GLY A 69 6.92 -5.70 -5.21
C GLY A 69 7.77 -6.14 -6.39
N GLY A 70 8.35 -5.16 -7.06
CA GLY A 70 9.18 -5.39 -8.23
C GLY A 70 9.05 -4.26 -9.25
N PRO A 71 9.53 -4.50 -10.48
CA PRO A 71 9.50 -3.51 -11.54
C PRO A 71 8.07 -3.14 -11.95
N MET A 72 7.82 -1.85 -12.14
CA MET A 72 6.54 -1.27 -12.57
C MET A 72 6.27 -1.40 -14.09
N ASN A 73 7.09 -2.18 -14.80
CA ASN A 73 6.73 -2.69 -16.13
C ASN A 73 5.59 -3.73 -16.08
N ARG A 74 5.21 -4.14 -14.87
CA ARG A 74 3.98 -4.86 -14.55
C ARG A 74 3.10 -3.91 -13.75
N THR A 75 1.82 -3.85 -14.11
CA THR A 75 0.84 -2.98 -13.44
C THR A 75 0.02 -3.71 -12.37
N SER A 76 0.25 -5.01 -12.16
CA SER A 76 -0.53 -5.84 -11.24
C SER A 76 0.39 -6.72 -10.41
N PHE A 77 0.23 -6.65 -9.09
CA PHE A 77 1.06 -7.35 -8.12
C PHE A 77 0.18 -8.16 -7.18
N ALA A 78 0.32 -9.48 -7.27
CA ALA A 78 -0.50 -10.44 -6.54
C ALA A 78 0.17 -10.88 -5.22
N PHE A 79 -0.62 -11.07 -4.17
CA PHE A 79 -0.19 -11.73 -2.93
C PHE A 79 -1.38 -12.39 -2.21
N ALA A 80 -1.07 -13.23 -1.22
CA ALA A 80 -2.06 -13.76 -0.29
C ALA A 80 -2.15 -12.84 0.94
N VAL A 81 -3.35 -12.42 1.32
CA VAL A 81 -3.54 -11.50 2.45
C VAL A 81 -3.12 -12.18 3.76
N PRO A 82 -2.13 -11.66 4.50
CA PRO A 82 -1.64 -12.32 5.69
C PRO A 82 -2.54 -12.07 6.91
N PRO A 83 -2.56 -12.98 7.89
CA PRO A 83 -3.32 -12.79 9.13
C PRO A 83 -2.91 -11.52 9.92
N SER A 84 -1.66 -11.09 9.83
CA SER A 84 -1.20 -9.88 10.52
C SER A 84 -1.77 -8.58 9.92
N ALA A 85 -2.36 -8.63 8.72
CA ALA A 85 -2.99 -7.49 8.08
C ALA A 85 -4.40 -7.16 8.64
N ILE A 86 -4.98 -8.03 9.48
CA ILE A 86 -6.32 -7.86 10.05
C ILE A 86 -6.50 -6.45 10.62
N SER A 87 -7.62 -5.83 10.30
CA SER A 87 -8.08 -4.59 10.90
C SER A 87 -8.36 -4.80 12.38
N VAL A 88 -7.63 -4.08 13.24
CA VAL A 88 -7.81 -4.12 14.70
C VAL A 88 -8.01 -2.69 15.19
N PRO A 89 -9.02 -2.39 16.02
CA PRO A 89 -10.03 -3.30 16.58
C PRO A 89 -11.04 -3.82 15.54
N GLU A 90 -11.99 -4.66 15.94
CA GLU A 90 -13.11 -5.09 15.09
C GLU A 90 -13.81 -3.86 14.47
N ASN A 91 -14.07 -3.89 13.15
CA ASN A 91 -14.51 -2.76 12.33
C ASN A 91 -13.49 -1.61 12.15
N GLY A 92 -12.24 -1.82 12.57
CA GLY A 92 -11.14 -0.90 12.29
C GLY A 92 -10.73 -0.89 10.82
N THR A 93 -9.70 -0.12 10.53
CA THR A 93 -9.11 -0.02 9.19
C THR A 93 -7.65 -0.47 9.18
N SER A 94 -7.21 -0.89 8.00
CA SER A 94 -5.83 -1.17 7.67
C SER A 94 -5.39 -0.19 6.60
N LEU A 95 -4.15 0.30 6.71
CA LEU A 95 -3.55 1.18 5.73
C LEU A 95 -2.62 0.35 4.84
N LEU A 96 -2.99 0.17 3.58
CA LEU A 96 -2.12 -0.38 2.55
C LEU A 96 -1.26 0.74 1.99
N LEU A 97 0.05 0.51 1.95
CA LEU A 97 1.02 1.44 1.38
C LEU A 97 1.72 0.79 0.19
N ALA A 98 2.00 1.62 -0.81
CA ALA A 98 2.88 1.28 -1.92
C ALA A 98 3.97 2.36 -2.04
N VAL A 99 5.21 1.98 -1.77
CA VAL A 99 6.37 2.87 -1.91
C VAL A 99 6.95 2.66 -3.30
N ARG A 100 7.07 3.74 -4.06
CA ARG A 100 7.57 3.71 -5.42
C ARG A 100 8.91 4.41 -5.54
N ARG A 101 9.83 3.76 -6.25
CA ARG A 101 11.18 4.27 -6.46
C ARG A 101 11.58 4.14 -7.91
N GLN A 102 12.20 5.20 -8.43
CA GLN A 102 12.89 5.18 -9.72
C GLN A 102 14.39 5.30 -9.45
N ASN A 103 15.20 4.39 -9.98
CA ASN A 103 16.65 4.38 -9.74
C ASN A 103 17.03 4.48 -8.25
N ARG A 104 16.25 3.82 -7.38
CA ARG A 104 16.36 3.83 -5.89
C ARG A 104 15.94 5.13 -5.19
N TYR A 105 15.61 6.18 -5.93
CA TYR A 105 15.09 7.43 -5.36
C TYR A 105 13.56 7.35 -5.19
N LEU A 106 13.08 7.81 -4.02
CA LEU A 106 11.65 7.90 -3.73
C LEU A 106 10.96 8.79 -4.76
N GLN A 107 9.92 8.27 -5.39
CA GLN A 107 9.05 9.03 -6.28
C GLN A 107 7.76 9.41 -5.56
N THR A 108 7.03 8.39 -5.10
CA THR A 108 5.75 8.57 -4.42
C THR A 108 5.56 7.52 -3.34
N VAL A 109 4.70 7.83 -2.38
CA VAL A 109 4.06 6.86 -1.49
C VAL A 109 2.58 6.92 -1.77
N ASP A 110 2.02 5.85 -2.33
CA ASP A 110 0.58 5.71 -2.52
C ASP A 110 -0.02 5.01 -1.30
N SER A 111 -1.24 5.38 -0.93
CA SER A 111 -1.89 4.86 0.27
C SER A 111 -3.38 4.63 0.08
N VAL A 112 -3.89 3.48 0.52
CA VAL A 112 -5.32 3.15 0.50
C VAL A 112 -5.75 2.65 1.87
N VAL A 113 -6.80 3.27 2.42
CA VAL A 113 -7.46 2.81 3.64
C VAL A 113 -8.49 1.75 3.27
N MET A 114 -8.42 0.59 3.91
CA MET A 114 -9.26 -0.56 3.60
C MET A 114 -9.60 -1.40 4.84
N HIS A 115 -10.43 -2.41 4.67
CA HIS A 115 -10.77 -3.38 5.71
C HIS A 115 -10.14 -4.73 5.41
N VAL A 116 -9.50 -5.32 6.40
CA VAL A 116 -9.03 -6.71 6.33
C VAL A 116 -9.68 -7.51 7.45
N VAL A 117 -10.41 -8.56 7.08
CA VAL A 117 -11.21 -9.37 8.00
C VAL A 117 -10.76 -10.83 7.96
N ALA A 118 -10.96 -11.56 9.05
CA ALA A 118 -10.38 -12.90 9.22
C ALA A 118 -10.98 -13.95 8.25
N HIS A 119 -12.28 -13.88 7.95
CA HIS A 119 -12.98 -14.84 7.08
C HIS A 119 -14.14 -14.17 6.35
N ALA A 120 -14.50 -14.70 5.18
CA ALA A 120 -15.74 -14.35 4.50
C ALA A 120 -16.94 -14.84 5.34
N PRO A 121 -18.05 -14.08 5.36
CA PRO A 121 -19.26 -14.47 6.09
C PRO A 121 -19.87 -15.78 5.59
#